data_AF-A0A7Y1UPQ5-F1
#
_entry.id   AF-A0A7Y1UPQ5-F1
#
_cell.length_a   1.000
_cell.length_b   1.000
_cell.length_c   1.000
_cell.angle_alpha   90.00
_cell.angle_beta   90.00
_cell.angle_gamma   90.00
#
_symmetry.space_group_name_H-M   'P 1'
#
loop_
_entity.id
_entity.type
_entity.pdbx_description
1 polymer ?
#
loop_
_entity_poly.entity_id
_entity_poly.type
_entity_poly.pdbx_seq_one_letter_code
_entity_poly.pdbx_strand_id
1 'polypeptide(L)'
;MTTAGRILEFPAGFTWGAATSSYQIEGAWNADGKGESIWDRFAHTPGRILDGSTGDVACDHYDRWQDDIALMAELGLTAYRFSINWPRILPAGRGPINEAGLAFYSDLVDGLLAADIEPFPT
;
A
#
# COMPACT_ATOMS: atom_id res chain seq x y z
N MET A 1 -41.20 -24.29 -5.25
CA MET A 1 -40.64 -24.10 -3.90
C MET A 1 -39.13 -24.22 -4.00
N THR A 2 -38.43 -23.10 -4.11
CA THR A 2 -36.96 -23.04 -4.11
C THR A 2 -36.50 -22.97 -2.65
N THR A 3 -35.73 -23.95 -2.21
CA THR A 3 -35.04 -23.95 -0.92
C THR A 3 -34.06 -22.78 -0.92
N ALA A 4 -34.36 -21.75 -0.13
CA ALA A 4 -33.39 -20.70 0.16
C ALA A 4 -32.19 -21.35 0.85
N GLY A 5 -31.01 -21.24 0.24
CA GLY A 5 -29.76 -21.73 0.81
C GLY A 5 -29.49 -21.07 2.18
N ARG A 6 -28.88 -21.81 3.10
CA ARG A 6 -28.48 -21.30 4.42
C ARG A 6 -27.57 -20.09 4.24
N ILE A 7 -27.98 -18.93 4.75
CA ILE A 7 -27.15 -17.73 4.79
C ILE A 7 -26.02 -17.97 5.79
N LEU A 8 -24.77 -17.73 5.36
CA LEU A 8 -23.61 -17.76 6.23
C LEU A 8 -23.48 -16.38 6.89
N GLU A 9 -23.43 -16.37 8.22
CA GLU A 9 -23.25 -15.15 9.01
C GLU A 9 -21.82 -15.10 9.56
N PHE A 10 -21.19 -13.94 9.45
CA PHE A 10 -19.89 -13.69 10.05
C PHE A 10 -20.06 -13.29 11.52
N PRO A 11 -19.05 -13.54 12.39
CA PRO A 11 -19.09 -13.07 13.77
C PRO A 11 -19.28 -11.55 13.86
N ALA A 12 -19.91 -11.10 14.94
CA ALA A 12 -19.97 -9.67 15.24
C ALA A 12 -18.55 -9.10 15.36
N GLY A 13 -18.29 -7.96 14.71
CA GLY A 13 -16.98 -7.33 14.67
C GLY A 13 -15.98 -7.97 13.69
N PHE A 14 -16.43 -8.83 12.76
CA PHE A 14 -15.55 -9.32 11.70
C PHE A 14 -15.06 -8.15 10.82
N THR A 15 -13.75 -8.00 10.73
CA THR A 15 -13.09 -6.92 9.98
C THR A 15 -13.08 -7.24 8.48
N TRP A 16 -13.56 -6.29 7.67
CA TRP A 16 -13.50 -6.36 6.22
C TRP A 16 -12.51 -5.33 5.70
N GLY A 17 -11.55 -5.78 4.92
CA GLY A 17 -10.50 -4.90 4.41
C GLY A 17 -9.90 -5.38 3.10
N ALA A 18 -9.06 -4.53 2.54
CA ALA A 18 -8.22 -4.83 1.39
C ALA A 18 -6.74 -4.82 1.79
N ALA A 19 -5.89 -5.42 0.95
CA ALA A 19 -4.46 -5.52 1.21
C ALA A 19 -3.62 -5.17 -0.01
N THR A 20 -2.51 -4.48 0.22
CA THR A 20 -1.53 -4.09 -0.79
C THR A 20 -0.10 -4.33 -0.28
N SER A 21 0.90 -4.09 -1.14
CA SER A 21 2.28 -3.96 -0.72
C SER A 21 2.96 -2.82 -1.46
N SER A 22 3.88 -2.14 -0.78
CA SER A 22 4.45 -0.86 -1.20
C SER A 22 5.00 -0.86 -2.62
N TYR A 23 5.90 -1.78 -2.96
CA TYR A 23 6.49 -1.81 -4.31
C TYR A 23 5.48 -2.12 -5.43
N GLN A 24 4.35 -2.77 -5.09
CA GLN A 24 3.33 -3.11 -6.08
C GLN A 24 2.41 -1.96 -6.43
N ILE A 25 2.26 -0.95 -5.54
CA ILE A 25 1.26 0.12 -5.72
C ILE A 25 1.83 1.54 -5.67
N GLU A 26 2.90 1.79 -4.90
CA GLU A 26 3.34 3.16 -4.59
C GLU A 26 3.82 3.91 -5.83
N GLY A 27 4.72 3.32 -6.61
CA GLY A 27 5.48 4.07 -7.61
C GLY A 27 6.46 5.03 -6.94
N ALA A 28 6.72 6.16 -7.61
CA ALA A 28 7.63 7.21 -7.16
C ALA A 28 8.99 6.62 -6.71
N TRP A 29 9.52 5.69 -7.53
CA TRP A 29 10.56 4.76 -7.09
C TRP A 29 11.89 5.40 -6.69
N ASN A 30 12.17 6.62 -7.18
CA ASN A 30 13.36 7.41 -6.89
C ASN A 30 13.04 8.84 -6.43
N ALA A 31 11.78 9.10 -6.05
CA ALA A 31 11.35 10.39 -5.54
C ALA A 31 11.67 10.55 -4.05
N ASP A 32 11.75 11.80 -3.59
CA ASP A 32 11.78 12.19 -2.18
C ASP A 32 12.78 11.40 -1.33
N GLY A 33 13.95 11.15 -1.90
CA GLY A 33 15.06 10.50 -1.19
C GLY A 33 14.92 8.98 -1.02
N LYS A 34 13.91 8.32 -1.60
CA LYS A 34 13.80 6.86 -1.58
C LYS A 34 15.05 6.20 -2.17
N GLY A 35 15.59 5.22 -1.44
CA GLY A 35 16.68 4.36 -1.91
C GLY A 35 16.22 3.25 -2.88
N GLU A 36 17.18 2.68 -3.60
CA GLU A 36 16.95 1.51 -4.46
C GLU A 36 16.73 0.26 -3.58
N SER A 37 15.67 -0.49 -3.85
CA SER A 37 15.41 -1.82 -3.29
C SER A 37 15.98 -2.92 -4.18
N ILE A 38 16.01 -4.15 -3.64
CA ILE A 38 16.35 -5.32 -4.46
C ILE A 38 15.35 -5.55 -5.61
N TRP A 39 14.09 -5.13 -5.44
CA TRP A 39 13.05 -5.25 -6.46
C TRP A 39 13.19 -4.21 -7.57
N ASP A 40 13.61 -2.99 -7.23
CA ASP A 40 13.96 -1.97 -8.23
C ASP A 40 15.04 -2.53 -9.17
N ARG A 41 16.13 -3.05 -8.59
CA ARG A 41 17.23 -3.65 -9.36
C ARG A 41 16.80 -4.89 -10.15
N PHE A 42 16.01 -5.77 -9.54
CA PHE A 42 15.53 -6.98 -10.19
C PHE A 42 14.64 -6.65 -11.40
N ALA A 43 13.70 -5.71 -11.24
CA ALA A 43 12.76 -5.35 -12.30
C ALA A 43 13.45 -4.61 -13.46
N HIS A 44 14.42 -3.75 -13.19
CA HIS A 44 15.22 -3.08 -14.21
C HIS A 44 16.20 -4.01 -14.94
N THR A 45 16.35 -5.27 -14.52
CA THR A 45 17.20 -6.23 -15.21
C THR A 45 16.42 -6.91 -16.35
N PRO A 46 16.87 -6.82 -17.62
CA PRO A 46 16.16 -7.43 -18.75
C PRO A 46 15.88 -8.92 -18.56
N GLY A 47 14.64 -9.33 -18.85
CA GLY A 47 14.20 -10.73 -18.77
C GLY A 47 13.89 -11.25 -17.37
N ARG A 48 13.94 -10.40 -16.32
CA ARG A 48 13.53 -10.78 -14.96
C ARG A 48 12.04 -10.63 -14.69
N ILE A 49 11.41 -9.65 -15.34
CA ILE A 49 9.96 -9.49 -15.37
C ILE A 49 9.47 -9.97 -16.73
N LEU A 50 8.37 -10.74 -16.73
CA LEU A 50 7.86 -11.43 -17.92
C LEU A 50 7.60 -10.48 -19.10
N ASP A 51 7.03 -9.31 -18.82
CA ASP A 51 6.70 -8.27 -19.80
C ASP A 51 7.70 -7.11 -19.80
N GLY A 52 8.76 -7.18 -18.98
CA GLY A 52 9.76 -6.13 -18.82
C GLY A 52 9.28 -4.88 -18.08
N SER A 53 8.11 -4.90 -17.44
CA SER A 53 7.61 -3.79 -16.63
C SER A 53 8.41 -3.57 -15.34
N THR A 54 8.28 -2.38 -14.75
CA THR A 54 8.89 -2.02 -13.47
C THR A 54 7.86 -1.44 -12.49
N GLY A 55 8.26 -1.28 -11.23
CA GLY A 55 7.46 -0.62 -10.20
C GLY A 55 7.61 0.89 -10.17
N ASP A 56 8.15 1.50 -11.23
CA ASP A 56 8.53 2.93 -11.24
C ASP A 56 7.35 3.86 -10.98
N VAL A 57 6.21 3.54 -11.61
CA VAL A 57 4.93 4.25 -11.50
C VAL A 57 3.91 3.39 -10.75
N ALA A 58 3.86 2.09 -11.02
CA ALA A 58 2.90 1.16 -10.40
C ALA A 58 1.44 1.66 -10.52
N CYS A 59 0.75 1.85 -9.39
CA CYS A 59 -0.60 2.41 -9.34
C CYS A 59 -0.60 3.92 -9.04
N ASP A 60 0.58 4.54 -8.94
CA ASP A 60 0.74 5.95 -8.59
C ASP A 60 0.17 6.30 -7.20
N HIS A 61 0.10 5.31 -6.30
CA HIS A 61 -0.49 5.47 -4.97
C HIS A 61 0.27 6.49 -4.12
N TYR A 62 1.58 6.67 -4.35
CA TYR A 62 2.36 7.68 -3.64
C TYR A 62 1.77 9.10 -3.79
N ASP A 63 1.26 9.42 -4.98
CA ASP A 63 0.67 10.73 -5.30
C ASP A 63 -0.87 10.74 -5.19
N ARG A 64 -1.51 9.57 -5.07
CA ARG A 64 -2.98 9.39 -5.13
C ARG A 64 -3.61 8.75 -3.90
N TRP A 65 -2.85 8.57 -2.82
CA TRP A 65 -3.32 7.83 -1.65
C TRP A 65 -4.63 8.38 -1.06
N GLN A 66 -4.89 9.69 -1.16
CA GLN A 66 -6.15 10.30 -0.73
C GLN A 66 -7.35 9.81 -1.54
N ASP A 67 -7.18 9.68 -2.86
CA ASP A 67 -8.23 9.15 -3.76
C ASP A 67 -8.48 7.67 -3.45
N ASP A 68 -7.43 6.91 -3.17
CA ASP A 68 -7.54 5.50 -2.79
C ASP A 68 -8.25 5.33 -1.45
N ILE A 69 -8.01 6.20 -0.45
CA ILE A 69 -8.77 6.21 0.80
C ILE A 69 -10.24 6.51 0.55
N ALA A 70 -10.54 7.51 -0.28
CA ALA A 70 -11.93 7.84 -0.62
C ALA A 70 -12.64 6.63 -1.27
N LEU A 71 -11.95 5.91 -2.15
CA LEU A 71 -12.48 4.69 -2.76
C LEU A 71 -12.71 3.57 -1.73
N MET A 72 -11.78 3.37 -0.79
CA MET A 72 -11.93 2.39 0.28
C MET A 72 -13.15 2.69 1.16
N ALA A 73 -13.39 3.96 1.47
CA ALA A 73 -14.56 4.41 2.22
C ALA A 73 -15.85 4.20 1.41
N GLU A 74 -15.87 4.50 0.11
CA GLU A 74 -17.03 4.24 -0.77
C GLU A 74 -17.40 2.75 -0.82
N LEU A 75 -16.40 1.87 -0.82
CA LEU A 75 -16.57 0.42 -0.77
C LEU A 75 -17.03 -0.10 0.61
N GLY A 76 -17.00 0.73 1.65
CA GLY A 76 -17.34 0.35 3.02
C GLY A 76 -16.31 -0.57 3.69
N LEU A 77 -15.03 -0.46 3.29
CA LEU A 77 -13.95 -1.17 3.98
C LEU A 77 -13.71 -0.55 5.36
N THR A 78 -13.42 -1.39 6.34
CA THR A 78 -13.15 -0.95 7.72
C THR A 78 -11.69 -1.12 8.12
N ALA A 79 -10.88 -1.76 7.27
CA ALA A 79 -9.44 -1.90 7.49
C ALA A 79 -8.66 -1.87 6.17
N TYR A 80 -7.43 -1.37 6.25
CA TYR A 80 -6.49 -1.39 5.14
C TYR A 80 -5.15 -1.94 5.58
N ARG A 81 -4.76 -3.07 4.98
CA ARG A 81 -3.44 -3.66 5.18
C ARG A 81 -2.49 -3.16 4.09
N PHE A 82 -1.38 -2.55 4.51
CA PHE A 82 -0.33 -2.07 3.62
C PHE A 82 1.04 -2.41 4.19
N SER A 83 2.11 -2.24 3.41
CA SER A 83 3.48 -2.43 3.90
C SER A 83 4.27 -1.14 3.84
N ILE A 84 5.22 -0.96 4.76
CA ILE A 84 6.12 0.20 4.75
C ILE A 84 7.33 -0.14 3.88
N ASN A 85 7.65 0.74 2.93
CA ASN A 85 8.81 0.60 2.05
C ASN A 85 10.09 0.97 2.80
N TRP A 86 10.85 -0.03 3.27
CA TRP A 86 12.07 0.21 4.05
C TRP A 86 13.06 1.16 3.36
N PRO A 87 13.41 0.99 2.06
CA PRO A 87 14.22 1.96 1.33
C PRO A 87 13.66 3.39 1.28
N ARG A 88 12.35 3.61 1.49
CA ARG A 88 11.76 4.95 1.59
C ARG A 88 12.04 5.58 2.97
N ILE A 89 12.06 4.78 4.04
CA ILE A 89 12.37 5.26 5.41
C ILE A 89 13.87 5.36 5.66
N LEU A 90 14.62 4.33 5.27
CA LEU A 90 16.07 4.21 5.42
C LEU A 90 16.69 3.89 4.06
N PRO A 91 17.05 4.91 3.25
CA PRO A 91 17.50 4.72 1.86
C PRO A 91 18.74 3.84 1.71
N ALA A 92 19.67 3.92 2.65
CA ALA A 92 20.86 3.06 2.69
C ALA A 92 20.65 1.76 3.47
N GLY A 93 19.40 1.41 3.81
CA GLY A 93 19.01 0.30 4.69
C GLY A 93 19.27 0.54 6.18
N ARG A 94 20.04 1.58 6.51
CA ARG A 94 20.44 2.00 7.88
C ARG A 94 20.85 3.47 7.88
N GLY A 95 21.02 4.03 9.06
CA GLY A 95 21.57 5.39 9.23
C GLY A 95 20.46 6.44 9.30
N PRO A 96 20.64 7.61 8.66
CA PRO A 96 19.68 8.70 8.77
C PRO A 96 18.31 8.31 8.18
N ILE A 97 17.26 8.74 8.87
CA ILE A 97 15.88 8.60 8.40
C ILE A 97 15.66 9.60 7.26
N ASN A 98 14.94 9.17 6.25
CA ASN A 98 14.39 10.04 5.23
C ASN A 98 13.03 10.59 5.70
N GLU A 99 13.04 11.84 6.16
CA GLU A 99 11.86 12.49 6.75
C GLU A 99 10.68 12.58 5.78
N ALA A 100 10.92 12.82 4.48
CA ALA A 100 9.85 12.86 3.49
C ALA A 100 9.19 11.48 3.31
N GLY A 101 9.99 10.42 3.38
CA GLY A 101 9.49 9.05 3.37
C GLY A 101 8.65 8.71 4.59
N LEU A 102 9.07 9.18 5.78
CA LEU A 102 8.30 9.00 7.01
C LEU A 102 7.00 9.81 6.99
N ALA A 103 7.03 11.04 6.48
CA ALA A 103 5.86 11.91 6.35
C ALA A 103 4.76 11.25 5.50
N PHE A 104 5.10 10.64 4.36
CA PHE A 104 4.12 9.92 3.53
C PHE A 104 3.31 8.87 4.31
N TYR A 105 3.96 8.02 5.10
CA TYR A 105 3.23 7.01 5.88
C TYR A 105 2.50 7.61 7.08
N SER A 106 3.01 8.70 7.67
CA SER A 106 2.30 9.44 8.72
C SER A 106 0.99 9.99 8.18
N ASP A 107 1.04 10.66 7.02
CA ASP A 107 -0.12 11.27 6.38
C ASP A 107 -1.12 10.20 5.91
N LEU A 108 -0.64 9.08 5.36
CA LEU A 108 -1.47 7.94 4.99
C LEU A 108 -2.23 7.38 6.20
N VAL A 109 -1.54 7.17 7.33
CA VAL A 109 -2.17 6.67 8.57
C VAL A 109 -3.19 7.67 9.10
N ASP A 110 -2.85 8.96 9.16
CA ASP A 110 -3.78 9.99 9.61
C ASP A 110 -5.03 10.06 8.72
N GLY A 111 -4.86 9.94 7.40
CA GLY A 111 -5.97 9.89 6.46
C GLY A 111 -6.86 8.66 6.60
N LEU A 112 -6.27 7.48 6.84
CA LEU A 112 -7.03 6.24 7.06
C LEU A 112 -7.88 6.36 8.34
N LEU A 113 -7.28 6.85 9.43
CA LEU A 113 -7.98 7.07 10.69
C LEU A 113 -9.08 8.13 10.56
N ALA A 114 -8.84 9.20 9.79
CA ALA A 114 -9.85 10.22 9.52
C ALA A 114 -11.05 9.69 8.69
N ALA A 115 -10.86 8.59 7.97
CA ALA A 115 -11.89 7.91 7.18
C ALA A 115 -12.51 6.70 7.91
N ASP A 116 -12.24 6.51 9.21
CA ASP A 116 -12.67 5.36 10.02
C ASP A 116 -12.20 4.00 9.44
N ILE A 117 -11.04 3.98 8.80
CA ILE A 117 -10.39 2.77 8.27
C ILE A 117 -9.20 2.41 9.15
N GLU A 118 -9.22 1.20 9.76
CA GLU A 118 -8.15 0.76 10.65
C GLU A 118 -6.87 0.40 9.86
N PRO A 119 -5.71 0.99 10.18
CA PRO A 119 -4.44 0.70 9.50
C PRO A 119 -3.81 -0.61 10.02
N PHE A 120 -3.45 -1.50 9.09
CA PHE A 120 -2.74 -2.76 9.36
C PHE A 120 -1.37 -2.77 8.67
N PRO A 121 -0.33 -2.10 9.22
CA PRO A 121 0.98 -2.05 8.61
C PRO A 121 1.71 -3.40 8.67
N THR A 122 2.48 -3.72 7.63
CA THR A 122 3.42 -4.85 7.54
C THR A 122 4.86 -4.34 7.48
#